data_AF-A0A381YWJ8-F1
#
_entry.id   AF-A0A381YWJ8-F1
#
_cell.length_a   1.000
_cell.length_b   1.000
_cell.length_c   1.000
_cell.angle_alpha   90.00
_cell.angle_beta   90.00
_cell.angle_gamma   90.00
#
_symmetry.space_group_name_H-M   'P 1'
#
loop_
_entity.id
_entity.type
_entity.pdbx_description
1 polymer ?
#
loop_
_entity_poly.entity_id
_entity_poly.type
_entity_poly.pdbx_seq_one_letter_code
_entity_poly.pdbx_strand_id
1 'polypeptide(L)'
;MNRIFHLLTVFIFILNTSVFGIGTQFLSIPSTALELAVGINPVLDGGSFSNPASLILDKPNPDLFFSHGSWLAGVTGSTIRFSRGFTYGTGGFQIRYAGLNDLEFRTSTPTDHPLAEFGAYGVSFGGFYNRILGNTRYGLALQAVSFQIHNESSKGFAVDFGLARTFGKNFTFGVSLLNMGSMSLLSNKSPSLPLRFLGGVCYRYFQKDWGNKIFLSAENSSLVSGMIFRIGNEFSWKQLVIQTGSQFSQEVRTVSGGFGFRLGIYRFQYGVQVGSQNLGISQMLDISVTLP
;
A
#
# COMPACT_ATOMS: atom_id res chain seq x y z
N MET A 1 -51.15 -7.76 -38.29
CA MET A 1 -49.81 -7.14 -38.22
C MET A 1 -49.53 -6.73 -36.76
N ASN A 2 -49.32 -7.73 -35.88
CA ASN A 2 -49.03 -7.55 -34.44
C ASN A 2 -48.73 -8.92 -33.80
N ARG A 3 -47.67 -9.62 -34.23
CA ARG A 3 -47.17 -10.87 -33.60
C ARG A 3 -45.70 -11.20 -33.96
N ILE A 4 -44.85 -10.18 -34.13
CA ILE A 4 -43.40 -10.35 -34.41
C ILE A 4 -42.60 -9.49 -33.41
N PHE A 5 -42.92 -9.60 -32.11
CA PHE A 5 -42.19 -8.84 -31.09
C PHE A 5 -41.95 -9.58 -29.77
N HIS A 6 -42.11 -10.92 -29.72
CA HIS A 6 -42.03 -11.63 -28.44
C HIS A 6 -41.23 -12.94 -28.39
N LEU A 7 -40.38 -13.25 -29.35
CA LEU A 7 -39.51 -14.43 -29.23
C LEU A 7 -38.17 -14.22 -29.94
N LEU A 8 -37.25 -13.51 -29.29
CA LEU A 8 -35.80 -13.76 -29.36
C LEU A 8 -35.06 -12.84 -28.38
N THR A 9 -35.49 -12.85 -27.12
CA THR A 9 -34.70 -12.35 -25.99
C THR A 9 -33.78 -13.49 -25.55
N VAL A 10 -32.77 -13.80 -26.36
CA VAL A 10 -31.63 -14.62 -25.90
C VAL A 10 -30.60 -13.64 -25.36
N PHE A 11 -30.85 -13.23 -24.12
CA PHE A 11 -29.92 -12.44 -23.33
C PHE A 11 -28.78 -13.38 -22.91
N ILE A 12 -27.70 -13.41 -23.69
CA ILE A 12 -26.45 -14.06 -23.31
C ILE A 12 -25.82 -13.19 -22.22
N PHE A 13 -26.19 -13.46 -20.97
CA PHE A 13 -25.41 -13.06 -19.80
C PHE A 13 -24.16 -13.95 -19.76
N ILE A 14 -23.07 -13.54 -20.43
CA ILE A 14 -21.75 -14.03 -20.03
C ILE A 14 -21.42 -13.27 -18.74
N LEU A 15 -21.77 -13.89 -17.62
CA LEU A 15 -21.19 -13.59 -16.33
C LEU A 15 -19.68 -13.86 -16.41
N ASN A 16 -18.91 -12.84 -16.83
CA ASN A 16 -17.49 -12.76 -16.51
C ASN A 16 -17.40 -12.46 -15.01
N THR A 17 -17.62 -13.46 -14.16
CA THR A 17 -17.20 -13.37 -12.76
C THR A 17 -15.68 -13.40 -12.76
N SER A 18 -15.07 -12.23 -12.84
CA SER A 18 -13.67 -12.09 -12.44
C SER A 18 -13.66 -12.35 -10.94
N VAL A 19 -13.18 -13.52 -10.55
CA VAL A 19 -12.92 -13.84 -9.14
C VAL A 19 -11.99 -12.75 -8.62
N PHE A 20 -12.49 -11.89 -7.73
CA PHE A 20 -11.68 -10.93 -7.00
C PHE A 20 -10.87 -11.71 -5.95
N GLY A 21 -9.85 -12.43 -6.41
CA GLY A 21 -8.71 -12.73 -5.55
C GLY A 21 -7.95 -11.43 -5.29
N ILE A 22 -7.22 -11.37 -4.17
CA ILE A 22 -6.29 -10.27 -3.86
C ILE A 22 -5.39 -9.90 -5.07
N GLY A 23 -5.04 -10.91 -5.89
CA GLY A 23 -4.30 -10.73 -7.13
C GLY A 23 -2.93 -10.07 -6.89
N THR A 24 -2.45 -9.37 -7.92
CA THR A 24 -1.29 -8.47 -7.80
C THR A 24 -1.65 -7.15 -7.10
N GLN A 25 -2.95 -6.88 -6.87
CA GLN A 25 -3.46 -5.65 -6.28
C GLN A 25 -3.04 -5.48 -4.82
N PHE A 26 -2.58 -6.55 -4.14
CA PHE A 26 -1.94 -6.42 -2.83
C PHE A 26 -0.78 -5.44 -2.81
N LEU A 27 -0.13 -5.15 -3.94
CA LEU A 27 0.93 -4.14 -4.00
C LEU A 27 0.41 -2.70 -3.91
N SER A 28 -0.90 -2.48 -4.05
CA SER A 28 -1.55 -1.16 -4.04
C SER A 28 -2.24 -0.79 -2.73
N ILE A 29 -2.55 -1.77 -1.87
CA ILE A 29 -3.23 -1.51 -0.59
C ILE A 29 -2.27 -0.84 0.41
N PRO A 30 -2.74 -0.22 1.51
CA PRO A 30 -1.85 0.22 2.58
C PRO A 30 -1.07 -0.96 3.17
N SER A 31 0.20 -0.72 3.50
CA SER A 31 1.11 -1.75 4.05
C SER A 31 1.63 -1.44 5.44
N THR A 32 1.26 -0.26 5.96
CA THR A 32 1.65 0.25 7.28
C THR A 32 0.49 1.01 7.91
N ALA A 33 0.49 1.09 9.24
CA ALA A 33 -0.43 1.91 10.01
C ALA A 33 -0.32 3.39 9.62
N LEU A 34 0.90 3.88 9.31
CA LEU A 34 1.11 5.24 8.81
C LEU A 34 0.38 5.49 7.48
N GLU A 35 0.52 4.60 6.51
CA GLU A 35 -0.16 4.70 5.22
C GLU A 35 -1.67 4.60 5.38
N LEU A 36 -2.14 3.77 6.32
CA LEU A 36 -3.56 3.61 6.60
C LEU A 36 -4.16 4.86 7.25
N ALA A 37 -3.45 5.48 8.21
CA ALA A 37 -3.92 6.62 8.99
C ALA A 37 -3.88 7.94 8.21
N VAL A 38 -2.76 8.23 7.52
CA VAL A 38 -2.52 9.51 6.82
C VAL A 38 -2.90 9.42 5.34
N GLY A 39 -2.90 8.22 4.77
CA GLY A 39 -3.07 7.98 3.34
C GLY A 39 -1.73 7.85 2.61
N ILE A 40 -1.68 6.94 1.64
CA ILE A 40 -0.50 6.66 0.80
C ILE A 40 0.01 7.95 0.14
N ASN A 41 1.25 8.32 0.41
CA ASN A 41 1.84 9.56 -0.09
C ASN A 41 3.37 9.44 -0.27
N PRO A 42 3.92 9.84 -1.43
CA PRO A 42 5.34 9.64 -1.77
C PRO A 42 6.32 10.49 -0.94
N VAL A 43 5.87 11.35 -0.03
CA VAL A 43 6.73 12.17 0.85
C VAL A 43 6.55 11.86 2.35
N LEU A 44 6.03 10.67 2.67
CA LEU A 44 5.98 10.15 4.04
C LEU A 44 7.37 9.71 4.51
N ASP A 45 8.08 10.63 5.19
CA ASP A 45 9.35 10.35 5.86
C ASP A 45 9.10 9.51 7.13
N GLY A 46 8.87 8.21 6.96
CA GLY A 46 8.51 7.30 8.05
C GLY A 46 8.40 5.83 7.65
N GLY A 47 8.86 5.47 6.45
CA GLY A 47 8.82 4.09 6.00
C GLY A 47 7.56 3.72 5.20
N SER A 48 6.99 4.67 4.46
CA SER A 48 6.01 4.33 3.42
C SER A 48 6.69 3.59 2.27
N PHE A 49 5.99 2.59 1.72
CA PHE A 49 6.40 1.83 0.55
C PHE A 49 5.99 2.52 -0.76
N SER A 50 5.38 3.70 -0.65
CA SER A 50 4.89 4.47 -1.78
C SER A 50 5.96 5.25 -2.53
N ASN A 51 7.19 5.34 -2.00
CA ASN A 51 8.31 5.97 -2.68
C ASN A 51 9.65 5.46 -2.11
N PRO A 52 10.50 4.76 -2.90
CA PRO A 52 11.79 4.28 -2.40
C PRO A 52 12.76 5.41 -1.99
N ALA A 53 12.51 6.66 -2.39
CA ALA A 53 13.29 7.84 -2.00
C ALA A 53 12.89 8.44 -0.63
N SER A 54 11.78 7.98 -0.04
CA SER A 54 11.18 8.63 1.14
C SER A 54 11.86 8.29 2.47
N LEU A 55 12.43 7.10 2.60
CA LEU A 55 13.05 6.67 3.86
C LEU A 55 14.38 7.39 4.10
N ILE A 56 14.53 8.04 5.26
CA ILE A 56 15.78 8.63 5.71
C ILE A 56 16.13 8.02 7.06
N LEU A 57 17.35 7.48 7.15
CA LEU A 57 17.99 7.16 8.42
C LEU A 57 19.23 8.02 8.58
N ASP A 58 19.20 8.94 9.54
CA ASP A 58 20.30 9.89 9.82
C ASP A 58 21.53 9.23 10.46
N LYS A 59 21.38 8.00 10.96
CA LYS A 59 22.43 7.24 11.64
C LYS A 59 22.70 5.92 10.92
N PRO A 60 23.94 5.40 11.02
CA PRO A 60 24.30 4.10 10.45
C PRO A 60 23.62 2.92 11.18
N ASN A 61 22.97 3.18 12.31
CA ASN A 61 22.18 2.23 13.07
C ASN A 61 21.09 1.61 12.19
N PRO A 62 21.02 0.27 12.10
CA PRO A 62 19.93 -0.39 11.41
C PRO A 62 18.58 -0.14 12.09
N ASP A 63 17.51 -0.12 11.30
CA ASP A 63 16.14 -0.08 11.78
C ASP A 63 15.40 -1.32 11.28
N LEU A 64 14.78 -2.03 12.22
CA LEU A 64 13.88 -3.15 11.95
C LEU A 64 12.45 -2.68 12.14
N PHE A 65 11.65 -2.80 11.09
CA PHE A 65 10.25 -2.39 11.06
C PHE A 65 9.35 -3.59 10.79
N PHE A 66 8.27 -3.68 11.54
CA PHE A 66 7.20 -4.66 11.40
C PHE A 66 5.86 -3.94 11.33
N SER A 67 4.98 -4.38 10.45
CA SER A 67 3.58 -3.97 10.42
C SER A 67 2.68 -5.19 10.26
N HIS A 68 1.56 -5.20 10.96
CA HIS A 68 0.53 -6.22 10.79
C HIS A 68 -0.86 -5.65 11.00
N GLY A 69 -1.83 -6.17 10.26
CA GLY A 69 -3.21 -5.78 10.44
C GLY A 69 -4.19 -6.40 9.46
N SER A 70 -5.41 -5.90 9.51
CA SER A 70 -6.48 -6.25 8.60
C SER A 70 -6.84 -5.06 7.72
N TRP A 71 -7.22 -5.37 6.49
CA TRP A 71 -7.80 -4.47 5.53
C TRP A 71 -9.23 -4.92 5.20
N LEU A 72 -9.84 -4.26 4.23
CA LEU A 72 -11.22 -4.50 3.82
C LEU A 72 -11.46 -5.97 3.45
N ALA A 73 -12.69 -6.42 3.66
CA ALA A 73 -13.17 -7.76 3.30
C ALA A 73 -12.33 -8.92 3.90
N GLY A 74 -11.75 -8.71 5.09
CA GLY A 74 -11.02 -9.76 5.81
C GLY A 74 -9.60 -10.01 5.31
N VAL A 75 -9.09 -9.20 4.37
CA VAL A 75 -7.70 -9.29 3.92
C VAL A 75 -6.77 -9.00 5.08
N THR A 76 -5.83 -9.89 5.38
CA THR A 76 -4.77 -9.66 6.37
C THR A 76 -3.48 -9.28 5.65
N GLY A 77 -2.68 -8.42 6.29
CA GLY A 77 -1.44 -7.92 5.73
C GLY A 77 -0.32 -7.91 6.76
N SER A 78 0.89 -8.23 6.31
CA SER A 78 2.10 -8.17 7.13
C SER A 78 3.26 -7.60 6.32
N THR A 79 4.05 -6.75 6.95
CA THR A 79 5.21 -6.13 6.33
C THR A 79 6.40 -6.19 7.26
N ILE A 80 7.55 -6.61 6.75
CA ILE A 80 8.83 -6.56 7.45
C ILE A 80 9.78 -5.73 6.61
N ARG A 81 10.49 -4.79 7.23
CA ARG A 81 11.58 -4.06 6.57
C ARG A 81 12.80 -4.02 7.49
N PHE A 82 13.94 -4.36 6.91
CA PHE A 82 15.24 -4.07 7.49
C PHE A 82 15.85 -2.92 6.70
N SER A 83 16.36 -1.90 7.37
CA SER A 83 16.95 -0.73 6.73
C SER A 83 18.18 -0.24 7.46
N ARG A 84 19.09 0.40 6.74
CA ARG A 84 20.34 0.94 7.29
C ARG A 84 20.73 2.23 6.58
N GLY A 85 21.18 3.21 7.36
CA GLY A 85 21.81 4.43 6.85
C GLY A 85 23.23 4.17 6.33
N PHE A 86 23.55 4.77 5.19
CA PHE A 86 24.87 4.82 4.57
C PHE A 86 25.29 6.28 4.38
N THR A 87 26.57 6.54 4.13
CA THR A 87 27.12 7.91 3.98
C THR A 87 26.35 8.78 2.99
N TYR A 88 25.87 8.19 1.89
CA TYR A 88 25.18 8.91 0.81
C TYR A 88 23.70 8.59 0.69
N GLY A 89 23.10 7.86 1.63
CA GLY A 89 21.80 7.28 1.39
C GLY A 89 21.28 6.32 2.44
N THR A 90 20.14 5.70 2.17
CA THR A 90 19.57 4.64 3.01
C THR A 90 19.18 3.47 2.12
N GLY A 91 19.42 2.25 2.58
CA GLY A 91 19.03 1.05 1.84
C GLY A 91 18.63 -0.08 2.75
N GLY A 92 18.10 -1.14 2.17
CA GLY A 92 17.60 -2.27 2.94
C GLY A 92 16.82 -3.29 2.13
N PHE A 93 16.16 -4.17 2.85
CA PHE A 93 15.32 -5.22 2.31
C PHE A 93 13.93 -5.15 2.92
N GLN A 94 12.94 -5.60 2.16
CA GLN A 94 11.55 -5.63 2.58
C GLN A 94 10.85 -6.89 2.12
N ILE A 95 9.95 -7.38 2.97
CA ILE A 95 9.02 -8.47 2.70
C ILE A 95 7.62 -7.92 2.94
N ARG A 96 6.71 -8.19 2.02
CA ARG A 96 5.31 -7.85 2.15
C ARG A 96 4.46 -9.07 1.86
N TYR A 97 3.47 -9.29 2.69
CA TYR A 97 2.46 -10.34 2.56
C TYR A 97 1.07 -9.70 2.62
N ALA A 98 0.16 -10.19 1.79
CA ALA A 98 -1.26 -10.02 2.01
C ALA A 98 -2.01 -11.30 1.65
N GLY A 99 -2.99 -11.68 2.46
CA GLY A 99 -3.72 -12.93 2.30
C GLY A 99 -5.17 -12.80 2.69
N LEU A 100 -6.00 -13.57 1.99
CA LEU A 100 -7.39 -13.81 2.30
C LEU A 100 -7.56 -15.33 2.39
N ASN A 101 -8.06 -15.79 3.53
CA ASN A 101 -8.35 -17.20 3.77
C ASN A 101 -9.87 -17.42 3.71
N ASP A 102 -10.28 -18.66 3.93
CA ASP A 102 -11.67 -19.06 4.10
C ASP A 102 -12.54 -18.74 2.86
N LEU A 103 -11.94 -18.80 1.66
CA LEU A 103 -12.68 -18.69 0.41
C LEU A 103 -13.39 -20.00 0.12
N GLU A 104 -14.71 -19.94 0.02
CA GLU A 104 -15.53 -21.11 -0.22
C GLU A 104 -15.40 -21.63 -1.66
N PHE A 105 -15.02 -22.90 -1.80
CA PHE A 105 -15.07 -23.61 -3.06
C PHE A 105 -16.45 -24.26 -3.24
N ARG A 106 -17.22 -23.77 -4.21
CA ARG A 106 -18.55 -24.30 -4.57
C ARG A 106 -18.58 -24.70 -6.04
N THR A 107 -19.44 -25.64 -6.40
CA THR A 107 -19.73 -25.96 -7.82
C THR A 107 -20.69 -24.93 -8.41
N SER A 108 -21.10 -25.14 -9.66
CA SER A 108 -22.14 -24.35 -10.33
C SER A 108 -23.53 -24.45 -9.69
N THR A 109 -23.74 -25.39 -8.76
CA THR A 109 -25.00 -25.56 -8.04
C THR A 109 -24.85 -25.04 -6.62
N PRO A 110 -25.67 -24.08 -6.16
CA PRO A 110 -25.63 -23.62 -4.78
C PRO A 110 -25.96 -24.76 -3.81
N THR A 111 -25.06 -25.04 -2.87
CA THR A 111 -25.24 -26.01 -1.78
C THR A 111 -25.15 -25.32 -0.42
N ASP A 112 -25.75 -25.89 0.62
CA ASP A 112 -25.69 -25.29 1.98
C ASP A 112 -24.27 -25.30 2.56
N HIS A 113 -23.47 -26.30 2.19
CA HIS A 113 -22.07 -26.44 2.62
C HIS A 113 -21.11 -26.32 1.44
N PRO A 114 -19.96 -25.63 1.61
CA PRO A 114 -18.91 -25.59 0.60
C PRO A 114 -18.24 -26.96 0.46
N LEU A 115 -17.66 -27.23 -0.70
CA LEU A 115 -16.90 -28.47 -0.95
C LEU A 115 -15.56 -28.47 -0.24
N ALA A 116 -14.92 -27.29 -0.17
CA ALA A 116 -13.65 -27.05 0.49
C ALA A 116 -13.51 -25.54 0.72
N GLU A 117 -12.51 -25.16 1.51
CA GLU A 117 -12.06 -23.78 1.63
C GLU A 117 -10.66 -23.65 1.03
N PHE A 118 -10.36 -22.48 0.46
CA PHE A 118 -9.04 -22.16 -0.07
C PHE A 118 -8.63 -20.73 0.27
N GLY A 119 -7.36 -20.40 0.03
CA GLY A 119 -6.82 -19.07 0.24
C GLY A 119 -6.31 -18.44 -1.04
N ALA A 120 -6.18 -17.11 -1.00
CA ALA A 120 -5.48 -16.32 -2.00
C ALA A 120 -4.48 -15.40 -1.30
N TYR A 121 -3.22 -15.43 -1.71
CA TYR A 121 -2.19 -14.59 -1.11
C TYR A 121 -1.17 -14.08 -2.12
N GLY A 122 -0.60 -12.91 -1.79
CA GLY A 122 0.48 -12.28 -2.49
C GLY A 122 1.67 -12.06 -1.55
N VAL A 123 2.87 -12.31 -2.07
CA VAL A 123 4.14 -12.05 -1.37
C VAL A 123 5.03 -11.23 -2.29
N SER A 124 5.67 -10.19 -1.76
CA SER A 124 6.80 -9.56 -2.41
C SER A 124 8.02 -9.54 -1.50
N PHE A 125 9.19 -9.71 -2.11
CA PHE A 125 10.48 -9.60 -1.46
C PHE A 125 11.39 -8.75 -2.33
N GLY A 126 12.03 -7.75 -1.75
CA GLY A 126 12.85 -6.85 -2.53
C GLY A 126 13.88 -6.07 -1.73
N GLY A 127 14.84 -5.51 -2.46
CA GLY A 127 15.82 -4.57 -1.96
C GLY A 127 15.51 -3.16 -2.44
N PHE A 128 15.87 -2.15 -1.65
CA PHE A 128 15.77 -0.75 -2.04
C PHE A 128 17.02 0.01 -1.62
N TYR A 129 17.31 1.07 -2.35
CA TYR A 129 18.33 2.04 -1.99
C TYR A 129 17.88 3.43 -2.44
N ASN A 130 18.14 4.43 -1.60
CA ASN A 130 18.07 5.81 -1.97
C ASN A 130 19.39 6.51 -1.79
N ARG A 131 19.61 7.53 -2.62
CA ARG A 131 20.76 8.41 -2.57
C ARG A 131 20.30 9.84 -2.32
N ILE A 132 20.99 10.52 -1.40
CA ILE A 132 20.76 11.92 -1.06
C ILE A 132 21.81 12.77 -1.77
N LEU A 133 21.37 13.76 -2.55
CA LEU A 133 22.22 14.73 -3.24
C LEU A 133 21.66 16.14 -3.04
N GLY A 134 22.33 16.91 -2.18
CA GLY A 134 21.81 18.21 -1.73
C GLY A 134 20.43 18.05 -1.10
N ASN A 135 19.45 18.78 -1.63
CA ASN A 135 18.07 18.72 -1.14
C ASN A 135 17.19 17.72 -1.92
N THR A 136 17.79 16.88 -2.77
CA THR A 136 17.06 15.90 -3.60
C THR A 136 17.45 14.49 -3.20
N ARG A 137 16.46 13.59 -3.22
CA ARG A 137 16.57 12.17 -2.93
C ARG A 137 16.11 11.40 -4.15
N TYR A 138 16.89 10.40 -4.54
CA TYR A 138 16.58 9.48 -5.64
C TYR A 138 16.51 8.08 -5.06
N GLY A 139 15.47 7.33 -5.38
CA GLY A 139 15.24 5.99 -4.86
C GLY A 139 15.00 4.99 -5.97
N LEU A 140 15.49 3.78 -5.76
CA LEU A 140 15.26 2.62 -6.61
C LEU A 140 14.94 1.41 -5.73
N ALA A 141 13.97 0.61 -6.13
CA ALA A 141 13.71 -0.69 -5.53
C ALA A 141 13.53 -1.77 -6.59
N LEU A 142 13.96 -2.98 -6.26
CA LEU A 142 13.79 -4.20 -7.05
C LEU A 142 13.09 -5.22 -6.18
N GLN A 143 12.02 -5.82 -6.68
CA GLN A 143 11.26 -6.83 -5.93
C GLN A 143 10.86 -8.01 -6.80
N ALA A 144 10.99 -9.20 -6.24
CA ALA A 144 10.33 -10.41 -6.71
C ALA A 144 8.91 -10.45 -6.14
N VAL A 145 7.95 -10.81 -6.97
CA VAL A 145 6.52 -10.85 -6.64
C VAL A 145 6.02 -12.26 -6.90
N SER A 146 5.26 -12.81 -5.97
CA SER A 146 4.57 -14.09 -6.12
C SER A 146 3.12 -13.91 -5.71
N PHE A 147 2.22 -14.46 -6.51
CA PHE A 147 0.80 -14.52 -6.22
C PHE A 147 0.33 -15.96 -6.37
N GLN A 148 -0.51 -16.41 -5.46
CA GLN A 148 -1.13 -17.74 -5.51
C GLN A 148 -2.61 -17.65 -5.15
N ILE A 149 -3.42 -18.39 -5.89
CA ILE A 149 -4.84 -18.59 -5.63
C ILE A 149 -5.17 -20.05 -5.91
N HIS A 150 -5.69 -20.75 -4.89
CA HIS A 150 -5.94 -22.18 -5.01
C HIS A 150 -4.66 -22.94 -5.47
N ASN A 151 -4.75 -23.72 -6.55
CA ASN A 151 -3.65 -24.50 -7.13
C ASN A 151 -2.85 -23.74 -8.19
N GLU A 152 -3.20 -22.48 -8.46
CA GLU A 152 -2.57 -21.66 -9.51
C GLU A 152 -1.62 -20.64 -8.87
N SER A 153 -0.42 -20.50 -9.44
CA SER A 153 0.56 -19.51 -8.97
C SER A 153 1.23 -18.78 -10.12
N SER A 154 1.60 -17.53 -9.88
CA SER A 154 2.33 -16.70 -10.83
C SER A 154 3.43 -15.93 -10.11
N LYS A 155 4.59 -15.83 -10.76
CA LYS A 155 5.79 -15.19 -10.23
C LYS A 155 6.25 -14.10 -11.19
N GLY A 156 6.84 -13.04 -10.66
CA GLY A 156 7.26 -11.90 -11.45
C GLY A 156 8.31 -11.07 -10.75
N PHE A 157 8.70 -10.00 -11.43
CA PHE A 157 9.62 -9.00 -10.91
C PHE A 157 9.05 -7.62 -11.17
N ALA A 158 9.37 -6.69 -10.28
CA ALA A 158 9.00 -5.30 -10.42
C ALA A 158 10.14 -4.36 -10.01
N VAL A 159 10.17 -3.21 -10.65
CA VAL A 159 11.10 -2.11 -10.39
C VAL A 159 10.30 -0.88 -9.99
N ASP A 160 10.78 -0.20 -8.97
CA ASP A 160 10.19 1.04 -8.46
C ASP A 160 11.21 2.18 -8.55
N PHE A 161 10.74 3.36 -8.94
CA PHE A 161 11.52 4.58 -8.98
C PHE A 161 10.89 5.64 -8.09
N GLY A 162 11.76 6.44 -7.47
CA GLY A 162 11.37 7.44 -6.50
C GLY A 162 12.19 8.70 -6.60
N LEU A 163 11.53 9.85 -6.44
CA LEU A 163 12.19 11.14 -6.27
C LEU A 163 11.50 11.91 -5.16
N ALA A 164 12.27 12.56 -4.30
CA ALA A 164 11.75 13.52 -3.33
C ALA A 164 12.70 14.71 -3.21
N ARG A 165 12.17 15.93 -3.25
CA ARG A 165 12.95 17.16 -3.15
C ARG A 165 12.38 18.08 -2.09
N THR A 166 13.26 18.57 -1.22
CA THR A 166 12.89 19.52 -0.16
C THR A 166 13.26 20.95 -0.60
N PHE A 167 12.29 21.86 -0.49
CA PHE A 167 12.42 23.28 -0.78
C PHE A 167 12.34 24.06 0.54
N GLY A 168 13.42 24.77 0.85
CA GLY A 168 13.55 25.43 2.16
C GLY A 168 13.47 24.44 3.31
N LYS A 169 12.84 24.84 4.42
CA LYS A 169 12.70 24.01 5.64
C LYS A 169 11.32 23.35 5.76
N ASN A 170 10.36 23.75 4.93
CA ASN A 170 8.94 23.49 5.17
C ASN A 170 8.29 22.64 4.09
N PHE A 171 8.76 22.68 2.85
CA PHE A 171 8.08 22.02 1.74
C PHE A 171 8.89 20.85 1.21
N THR A 172 8.23 19.70 1.02
CA THR A 172 8.80 18.55 0.32
C THR A 172 7.84 18.12 -0.77
N PHE A 173 8.34 18.01 -2.00
CA PHE A 173 7.63 17.40 -3.12
C PHE A 173 8.20 16.02 -3.39
N GLY A 174 7.38 15.08 -3.83
CA GLY A 174 7.83 13.75 -4.21
C GLY A 174 6.95 13.11 -5.25
N VAL A 175 7.59 12.27 -6.05
CA VAL A 175 6.95 11.46 -7.09
C VAL A 175 7.51 10.06 -7.06
N SER A 176 6.71 9.09 -7.47
CA SER A 176 7.15 7.72 -7.63
C SER A 176 6.42 7.02 -8.76
N LEU A 177 7.11 6.05 -9.34
CA LEU A 177 6.59 5.13 -10.33
C LEU A 177 6.84 3.72 -9.80
N LEU A 178 5.77 3.00 -9.47
CA LEU A 178 5.83 1.73 -8.74
C LEU A 178 5.31 0.57 -9.58
N ASN A 179 5.81 -0.60 -9.27
CA ASN A 179 5.48 -1.91 -9.80
C ASN A 179 5.64 -2.03 -11.33
N MET A 180 6.67 -1.41 -11.90
CA MET A 180 7.01 -1.61 -13.31
C MET A 180 7.62 -3.00 -13.50
N GLY A 181 6.93 -3.88 -14.22
CA GLY A 181 7.47 -5.21 -14.50
C GLY A 181 6.43 -6.14 -15.07
N SER A 182 6.65 -7.44 -14.89
CA SER A 182 5.82 -8.48 -15.48
C SER A 182 5.69 -9.69 -14.57
N MET A 183 4.64 -10.48 -14.83
CA MET A 183 4.37 -11.75 -14.17
C MET A 183 4.39 -12.90 -15.18
N SER A 184 4.65 -14.11 -14.70
CA SER A 184 4.50 -15.34 -15.47
C SER A 184 3.03 -15.66 -15.74
N LEU A 185 2.79 -16.57 -16.66
CA LEU A 185 1.44 -17.10 -16.92
C LEU A 185 0.83 -17.68 -15.63
N LEU A 186 -0.44 -17.37 -15.41
CA LEU A 186 -1.32 -18.03 -14.45
C LEU A 186 -2.35 -18.81 -15.28
N SER A 187 -2.22 -20.13 -15.34
CA SER A 187 -2.93 -20.98 -16.30
C SER A 187 -2.74 -20.51 -17.76
N ASN A 188 -3.65 -19.69 -18.30
CA ASN A 188 -3.65 -19.24 -19.69
C ASN A 188 -3.36 -17.74 -19.89
N LYS A 189 -3.31 -16.94 -18.82
CA LYS A 189 -3.11 -15.47 -18.92
C LYS A 189 -2.15 -14.97 -17.85
N SER A 190 -1.26 -14.05 -18.23
CA SER A 190 -0.37 -13.38 -17.26
C SER A 190 -1.13 -12.29 -16.49
N PRO A 191 -1.12 -12.30 -15.15
CA PRO A 191 -1.66 -11.21 -14.34
C PRO A 191 -0.82 -9.94 -14.53
N SER A 192 -1.45 -8.79 -14.71
CA SER A 192 -0.73 -7.50 -14.76
C SER A 192 -0.37 -7.01 -13.37
N LEU A 193 0.83 -6.48 -13.17
CA LEU A 193 1.16 -5.72 -11.96
C LEU A 193 0.40 -4.38 -11.93
N PRO A 194 0.04 -3.86 -10.74
CA PRO A 194 -0.53 -2.52 -10.61
C PRO A 194 0.56 -1.48 -10.82
N LEU A 195 0.77 -1.07 -12.07
CA LEU A 195 1.62 0.06 -12.41
C LEU A 195 1.00 1.32 -11.79
N ARG A 196 1.76 2.02 -10.94
CA ARG A 196 1.25 3.17 -10.19
C ARG A 196 2.14 4.37 -10.39
N PHE A 197 1.52 5.51 -10.66
CA PHE A 197 2.18 6.81 -10.64
C PHE A 197 1.63 7.63 -9.49
N LEU A 198 2.50 8.08 -8.60
CA LEU A 198 2.11 8.90 -7.45
C LEU A 198 2.85 10.23 -7.48
N GLY A 199 2.14 11.29 -7.12
CA GLY A 199 2.70 12.60 -6.82
C GLY A 199 2.19 13.09 -5.49
N GLY A 200 3.01 13.81 -4.73
CA GLY A 200 2.60 14.33 -3.43
C GLY A 200 3.47 15.46 -2.92
N VAL A 201 2.89 16.22 -2.00
CA VAL A 201 3.54 17.33 -1.29
C VAL A 201 3.33 17.19 0.20
N CYS A 202 4.30 17.68 0.96
CA CYS A 202 4.25 17.81 2.40
C CYS A 202 4.63 19.23 2.79
N TYR A 203 3.77 19.87 3.58
CA TYR A 203 4.10 21.09 4.29
C TYR A 203 4.37 20.76 5.76
N ARG A 204 5.47 21.27 6.31
CA ARG A 204 5.95 20.98 7.65
C ARG A 204 6.11 22.27 8.42
N TYR A 205 5.60 22.26 9.64
CA TYR A 205 5.77 23.32 10.60
C TYR A 205 6.23 22.72 11.92
N PHE A 206 7.36 23.16 12.45
CA PHE A 206 7.91 22.67 13.71
C PHE A 206 8.17 23.84 14.66
N GLN A 207 7.71 23.67 15.89
CA GLN A 207 8.10 24.45 17.06
C GLN A 207 8.79 23.52 18.07
N LYS A 208 9.27 24.07 19.18
CA LYS A 208 10.10 23.35 20.15
C LYS A 208 9.48 22.02 20.62
N ASP A 209 8.22 22.05 21.06
CA ASP A 209 7.57 20.88 21.66
C ASP A 209 6.55 20.21 20.73
N TRP A 210 6.13 20.87 19.66
CA TRP A 210 5.12 20.38 18.75
C TRP A 210 5.47 20.62 17.29
N GLY A 211 4.94 19.76 16.43
CA GLY A 211 5.11 19.85 14.99
C GLY A 211 3.85 19.40 14.27
N ASN A 212 3.66 19.91 13.07
CA ASN A 212 2.55 19.56 12.22
C ASN A 212 3.04 19.30 10.80
N LYS A 213 2.55 18.23 10.18
CA LYS A 213 2.76 17.93 8.76
C LYS A 213 1.42 17.77 8.07
N ILE A 214 1.26 18.43 6.93
CA ILE A 214 0.10 18.30 6.06
C ILE A 214 0.57 17.64 4.78
N PHE A 215 -0.15 16.62 4.34
CA PHE A 215 0.15 15.79 3.19
C PHE A 215 -0.97 15.90 2.17
N LEU A 216 -0.61 16.09 0.90
CA LEU A 216 -1.52 15.98 -0.23
C LEU A 216 -0.90 15.03 -1.25
N SER A 217 -1.66 14.08 -1.77
CA SER A 217 -1.19 13.22 -2.85
C SER A 217 -2.29 12.92 -3.87
N ALA A 218 -1.83 12.61 -5.08
CA ALA A 218 -2.62 12.09 -6.17
C ALA A 218 -1.95 10.83 -6.72
N GLU A 219 -2.76 9.85 -7.09
CA GLU A 219 -2.31 8.58 -7.63
C GLU A 219 -3.14 8.18 -8.85
N ASN A 220 -2.48 7.62 -9.85
CA ASN A 220 -3.09 6.90 -10.95
C ASN A 220 -2.54 5.46 -10.96
N SER A 221 -3.41 4.47 -11.06
CA SER A 221 -3.03 3.05 -11.08
C SER A 221 -3.68 2.33 -12.26
N SER A 222 -2.94 1.43 -12.91
CA SER A 222 -3.47 0.63 -14.02
C SER A 222 -4.63 -0.31 -13.64
N LEU A 223 -4.78 -0.64 -12.35
CA LEU A 223 -5.83 -1.55 -11.84
C LEU A 223 -6.99 -0.82 -11.15
N VAL A 224 -6.97 0.51 -11.06
CA VAL A 224 -8.04 1.30 -10.45
C VAL A 224 -8.50 2.38 -11.43
N SER A 225 -9.80 2.46 -11.68
CA SER A 225 -10.35 3.49 -12.56
C SER A 225 -10.28 4.87 -11.90
N GLY A 226 -9.83 5.86 -12.67
CA GLY A 226 -9.76 7.25 -12.26
C GLY A 226 -8.57 7.59 -11.34
N MET A 227 -8.51 8.85 -10.93
CA MET A 227 -7.50 9.34 -9.99
C MET A 227 -7.94 9.12 -8.55
N ILE A 228 -6.96 8.83 -7.69
CA ILE A 228 -7.14 8.74 -6.24
C ILE A 228 -6.44 9.95 -5.60
N PHE A 229 -7.19 10.75 -4.86
CA PHE A 229 -6.68 11.89 -4.11
C PHE A 229 -6.66 11.59 -2.61
N ARG A 230 -5.63 12.05 -1.91
CA ARG A 230 -5.52 11.87 -0.46
C ARG A 230 -5.06 13.16 0.21
N ILE A 231 -5.63 13.39 1.39
CA ILE A 231 -5.26 14.47 2.29
C ILE A 231 -4.97 13.83 3.64
N GLY A 232 -3.84 14.19 4.24
CA GLY A 232 -3.40 13.63 5.49
C GLY A 232 -2.80 14.68 6.41
N ASN A 233 -2.89 14.45 7.71
CA ASN A 233 -2.28 15.28 8.73
C ASN A 233 -1.55 14.42 9.76
N GLU A 234 -0.38 14.87 10.18
CA GLU A 234 0.37 14.32 11.30
C GLU A 234 0.71 15.45 12.26
N PHE A 235 0.06 15.44 13.42
CA PHE A 235 0.40 16.31 14.54
C PHE A 235 1.30 15.53 15.51
N SER A 236 2.40 16.13 15.93
CA SER A 236 3.28 15.55 16.94
C SER A 236 3.46 16.49 18.11
N TRP A 237 3.37 15.95 19.32
CA TRP A 237 3.66 16.66 20.56
C TRP A 237 4.60 15.81 21.40
N LYS A 238 5.86 16.23 21.50
CA LYS A 238 6.96 15.44 22.07
C LYS A 238 7.00 14.02 21.46
N GLN A 239 6.80 12.99 22.29
CA GLN A 239 6.79 11.58 21.88
C GLN A 239 5.47 11.12 21.25
N LEU A 240 4.37 11.85 21.46
CA LEU A 240 3.05 11.50 20.94
C LEU A 240 2.90 11.99 19.50
N VAL A 241 2.25 11.15 18.69
CA VAL A 241 1.84 11.48 17.33
C VAL A 241 0.36 11.15 17.18
N ILE A 242 -0.39 12.06 16.55
CA ILE A 242 -1.80 11.90 16.19
C ILE A 242 -1.90 12.15 14.70
N GLN A 243 -2.67 11.30 14.01
CA GLN A 243 -2.80 11.34 12.57
C GLN A 243 -4.25 11.26 12.15
N THR A 244 -4.55 11.94 11.06
CA THR A 244 -5.84 11.88 10.39
C THR A 244 -5.64 11.86 8.88
N GLY A 245 -6.59 11.30 8.17
CA GLY A 245 -6.53 11.23 6.71
C GLY A 245 -7.88 11.04 6.08
N SER A 246 -7.95 11.37 4.79
CA SER A 246 -9.10 11.09 3.95
C SER A 246 -8.64 10.79 2.53
N GLN A 247 -9.33 9.85 1.89
CA GLN A 247 -9.12 9.46 0.50
C GLN A 247 -10.40 9.68 -0.29
N PHE A 248 -10.24 10.16 -1.52
CA PHE A 248 -11.31 10.35 -2.49
C PHE A 248 -10.90 9.74 -3.83
N SER A 249 -11.67 8.77 -4.32
CA SER A 249 -11.62 8.27 -5.68
C SER A 249 -13.01 8.30 -6.31
N GLN A 250 -13.13 7.86 -7.57
CA GLN A 250 -14.42 7.78 -8.25
C GLN A 250 -15.44 6.90 -7.50
N GLU A 251 -14.97 5.77 -6.95
CA GLU A 251 -15.84 4.75 -6.35
C GLU A 251 -15.79 4.73 -4.82
N VAL A 252 -14.69 5.19 -4.22
CA VAL A 252 -14.40 4.98 -2.80
C VAL A 252 -14.05 6.30 -2.12
N ARG A 253 -14.69 6.55 -0.98
CA ARG A 253 -14.31 7.60 -0.04
C ARG A 253 -13.94 6.97 1.29
N THR A 254 -12.84 7.40 1.89
CA THR A 254 -12.41 6.90 3.20
C THR A 254 -12.06 8.03 4.15
N VAL A 255 -12.20 7.75 5.44
CA VAL A 255 -11.70 8.56 6.55
C VAL A 255 -10.86 7.66 7.44
N SER A 256 -9.73 8.17 7.89
CA SER A 256 -8.77 7.43 8.68
C SER A 256 -8.21 8.27 9.82
N GLY A 257 -7.71 7.56 10.82
CA GLY A 257 -7.07 8.14 11.99
C GLY A 257 -6.00 7.21 12.53
N GLY A 258 -5.12 7.75 13.36
CA GLY A 258 -4.09 6.96 14.01
C GLY A 258 -3.43 7.71 15.15
N PHE A 259 -2.70 6.96 15.97
CA PHE A 259 -1.85 7.51 17.01
C PHE A 259 -0.55 6.73 17.10
N GLY A 260 0.49 7.34 17.63
CA GLY A 260 1.78 6.69 17.79
C GLY A 260 2.61 7.27 18.92
N PHE A 261 3.60 6.49 19.34
CA PHE A 261 4.54 6.82 20.41
C PHE A 261 5.97 6.61 19.94
N ARG A 262 6.85 7.57 20.22
CA ARG A 262 8.29 7.50 19.97
C ARG A 262 9.05 7.42 21.29
N LEU A 263 9.47 6.21 21.67
CA LEU A 263 10.07 5.89 22.96
C LEU A 263 11.52 5.44 22.78
N GLY A 264 12.44 6.40 22.65
CA GLY A 264 13.86 6.12 22.44
C GLY A 264 14.10 5.38 21.12
N ILE A 265 14.54 4.11 21.22
CA ILE A 265 14.77 3.23 20.08
C ILE A 265 13.49 2.58 19.53
N TYR A 266 12.38 2.65 20.26
CA TYR A 266 11.11 2.04 19.87
C TYR A 266 10.16 3.06 19.27
N ARG A 267 9.44 2.65 18.23
CA ARG A 267 8.35 3.40 17.62
C ARG A 267 7.14 2.50 17.49
N PHE A 268 6.01 2.97 17.99
CA PHE A 268 4.72 2.28 17.92
C PHE A 268 3.73 3.17 17.20
N GLN A 269 2.90 2.59 16.35
CA GLN A 269 1.86 3.32 15.65
C GLN A 269 0.66 2.42 15.37
N TYR A 270 -0.52 2.93 15.64
CA TYR A 270 -1.77 2.26 15.31
C TYR A 270 -2.58 3.14 14.37
N GLY A 271 -3.13 2.54 13.33
CA GLY A 271 -3.91 3.22 12.30
C GLY A 271 -5.22 2.49 12.08
N VAL A 272 -6.28 3.24 11.82
CA VAL A 272 -7.62 2.75 11.51
C VAL A 272 -8.21 3.52 10.35
N GLN A 273 -8.98 2.83 9.51
CA GLN A 273 -9.67 3.43 8.36
C GLN A 273 -11.05 2.83 8.16
N VAL A 274 -12.00 3.69 7.84
CA VAL A 274 -13.37 3.34 7.46
C VAL A 274 -13.65 3.90 6.06
N GLY A 275 -14.28 3.12 5.20
CA GLY A 275 -14.61 3.52 3.84
C GLY A 275 -16.09 3.35 3.49
N SER A 276 -16.54 4.08 2.47
CA SER A 276 -17.92 4.09 1.98
C SER A 276 -18.43 2.75 1.44
N GLN A 277 -17.53 1.84 1.09
CA GLN A 277 -17.78 0.50 0.58
C GLN A 277 -18.37 -0.46 1.64
N ASN A 278 -18.31 -0.09 2.93
CA ASN A 278 -18.85 -0.89 4.03
C ASN A 278 -18.33 -2.35 4.10
N LEU A 279 -17.06 -2.56 3.73
CA LEU A 279 -16.38 -3.86 3.73
C LEU A 279 -15.60 -4.12 5.03
N GLY A 280 -16.09 -3.58 6.15
CA GLY A 280 -15.44 -3.65 7.45
C GLY A 280 -14.44 -2.52 7.72
N ILE A 281 -13.83 -2.60 8.90
CA ILE A 281 -12.89 -1.59 9.43
C ILE A 281 -11.47 -2.11 9.20
N SER A 282 -10.64 -1.29 8.54
CA SER A 282 -9.22 -1.60 8.37
C SER A 282 -8.45 -1.10 9.58
N GLN A 283 -7.49 -1.88 10.07
CA GLN A 283 -6.65 -1.52 11.21
C GLN A 283 -5.26 -2.15 11.08
N MET A 284 -4.23 -1.41 11.47
CA MET A 284 -2.83 -1.87 11.41
C MET A 284 -2.04 -1.37 12.62
N LEU A 285 -1.05 -2.16 13.03
CA LEU A 285 -0.07 -1.83 14.06
C LEU A 285 1.33 -1.89 13.45
N ASP A 286 2.08 -0.79 13.57
CA ASP A 286 3.49 -0.71 13.25
C ASP A 286 4.34 -0.72 14.52
N ILE A 287 5.46 -1.43 14.44
CA ILE A 287 6.53 -1.46 15.44
C ILE A 287 7.85 -1.27 14.70
N SER A 288 8.64 -0.28 15.11
CA SER A 288 10.03 -0.13 14.65
C SER A 288 11.00 -0.08 15.82
N VAL A 289 12.16 -0.70 15.61
CA VAL A 289 13.25 -0.78 16.57
C VAL A 289 14.54 -0.35 15.89
N THR A 290 15.13 0.73 16.37
CA THR A 290 16.48 1.14 15.96
C THR A 290 17.50 0.32 16.76
N LEU A 291 18.28 -0.50 16.05
CA LEU A 291 19.30 -1.36 16.64
C LEU A 291 20.54 -0.54 17.05
N PRO A 292 21.26 -0.95 18.11
CA PRO A 292 22.46 -0.26 18.59
C PRO A 292 23.62 -0.26 17.58
#